data_AF-A0A2T4A6Y3-F1
#
_entry.id   AF-A0A2T4A6Y3-F1
#
_cell.length_a   1.000
_cell.length_b   1.000
_cell.length_c   1.000
_cell.angle_alpha   90.00
_cell.angle_beta   90.00
_cell.angle_gamma   90.00
#
_symmetry.space_group_name_H-M   'P 1'
#
loop_
_entity.id
_entity.type
_entity.pdbx_description
1 polymer ?
#
loop_
_entity_poly.entity_id
_entity_poly.type
_entity_poly.pdbx_seq_one_letter_code
_entity_poly.pdbx_strand_id
1 'polypeptide(L)'
;MLALVLKASPRESLLGWYTTSHELNSFSALIQNFFAAPDTGTFPHPAIHLTISTEPGKDIETRCYISAPVAVNAERAAESCLFIQVPHKMLYGDAEKSALEAVASARDLESRSAPLVSDIESLGRSIEQTIGLLDRVSEWVNGVLDEDEEPNNALAQYLMSALSLAPKVDASQIEHDFNNHIQDVLMVSYLANTIRTQIDLSQRLATANLVSNEKEEGKGDGEKGGQRGNKRGGRGGGRSGGQQREPREPREPTE
;
A
#
# COMPACT_ATOMS: atom_id res chain seq x y z
N MET A 1 -8.73 -16.76 22.99
CA MET A 1 -8.35 -15.89 21.84
C MET A 1 -6.84 -15.83 21.69
N LEU A 2 -6.09 -15.40 22.71
CA LEU A 2 -4.61 -15.33 22.66
C LEU A 2 -3.93 -16.62 22.16
N ALA A 3 -4.34 -17.79 22.66
CA ALA A 3 -3.81 -19.08 22.21
C ALA A 3 -4.05 -19.38 20.70
N LEU A 4 -5.05 -18.75 20.07
CA LEU A 4 -5.29 -18.88 18.62
C LEU A 4 -4.39 -17.92 17.84
N VAL A 5 -4.20 -16.69 18.33
CA VAL A 5 -3.29 -15.71 17.72
C VAL A 5 -1.87 -16.25 17.73
N LEU A 6 -1.39 -16.76 18.88
CA LEU A 6 -0.04 -17.33 18.99
C LEU A 6 0.19 -18.58 18.12
N LYS A 7 -0.88 -19.27 17.68
CA LYS A 7 -0.74 -20.36 16.69
C LYS A 7 -0.43 -19.83 15.30
N ALA A 8 -0.98 -18.66 14.93
CA ALA A 8 -0.73 -18.03 13.64
C ALA A 8 0.55 -17.18 13.65
N SER A 9 0.78 -16.44 14.74
CA SER A 9 1.91 -15.53 14.94
C SER A 9 2.62 -15.80 16.28
N PRO A 10 3.55 -16.78 16.34
CA PRO A 10 4.23 -17.16 17.58
C PRO A 10 5.15 -16.08 18.17
N ARG A 11 5.47 -15.02 17.42
CA ARG A 11 6.36 -13.93 17.85
C ARG A 11 5.62 -12.82 18.60
N GLU A 12 4.30 -12.82 18.59
CA GLU A 12 3.51 -11.83 19.32
C GLU A 12 3.48 -12.16 20.82
N SER A 13 3.37 -11.13 21.65
CA SER A 13 3.24 -11.26 23.10
C SER A 13 2.16 -10.33 23.62
N LEU A 14 1.56 -10.70 24.75
CA LEU A 14 0.60 -9.84 25.44
C LEU A 14 1.35 -8.68 26.08
N LEU A 15 1.02 -7.45 25.67
CA LEU A 15 1.59 -6.24 26.24
C LEU A 15 0.65 -5.53 27.22
N GLY A 16 -0.64 -5.81 27.15
CA GLY A 16 -1.65 -5.20 28.02
C GLY A 16 -3.00 -5.10 27.33
N TRP A 17 -3.69 -3.97 27.50
CA TRP A 17 -5.07 -3.78 27.08
C TRP A 17 -5.35 -2.34 26.65
N TYR A 18 -6.45 -2.12 25.93
CA TYR A 18 -6.83 -0.80 25.44
C TYR A 18 -8.27 -0.44 25.78
N THR A 19 -8.56 0.86 25.86
CA THR A 19 -9.91 1.43 26.02
C THR A 19 -10.15 2.59 25.09
N THR A 20 -11.42 2.88 24.81
CA THR A 20 -11.83 4.01 23.98
C THR A 20 -12.13 5.29 24.76
N SER A 21 -12.16 5.21 26.10
CA SER A 21 -12.29 6.38 26.97
C SER A 21 -10.93 6.73 27.59
N HIS A 22 -10.67 8.03 27.73
CA HIS A 22 -9.51 8.58 28.46
C HIS A 22 -9.77 8.71 29.97
N GLU A 23 -11.00 8.52 30.43
CA GLU A 23 -11.33 8.59 31.85
C GLU A 23 -10.83 7.33 32.57
N LEU A 24 -9.93 7.54 33.52
CA LEU A 24 -9.44 6.48 34.41
C LEU A 24 -10.36 6.40 35.63
N ASN A 25 -10.90 5.22 35.90
CA ASN A 25 -11.79 4.97 37.02
C ASN A 25 -11.32 3.76 37.85
N SER A 26 -12.02 3.46 38.95
CA SER A 26 -11.70 2.31 39.80
C SER A 26 -11.79 0.96 39.06
N PHE A 27 -12.60 0.86 38.01
CA PHE A 27 -12.65 -0.36 37.19
C PHE A 27 -11.39 -0.53 36.34
N SER A 28 -10.77 0.57 35.88
CA SER A 28 -9.47 0.53 35.20
C SER A 28 -8.42 -0.13 36.10
N ALA A 29 -8.44 0.14 37.40
CA ALA A 29 -7.51 -0.48 38.35
C ALA A 29 -7.70 -1.99 38.48
N LEU A 30 -8.96 -2.46 38.52
CA LEU A 30 -9.27 -3.89 38.56
C LEU A 30 -8.82 -4.61 37.29
N ILE A 31 -9.09 -4.03 36.11
CA ILE A 31 -8.69 -4.62 34.82
C ILE A 31 -7.17 -4.64 34.70
N GLN A 32 -6.51 -3.57 35.12
CA GLN A 32 -5.06 -3.48 35.12
C GLN A 32 -4.42 -4.55 35.99
N ASN A 33 -4.95 -4.81 37.19
CA ASN A 33 -4.45 -5.86 38.07
C ASN A 33 -4.68 -7.26 37.51
N PHE A 34 -5.77 -7.47 36.77
CA PHE A 34 -6.00 -8.72 36.02
C PHE A 34 -4.92 -8.94 34.95
N PHE A 35 -4.60 -7.94 34.14
CA PHE A 35 -3.56 -8.07 33.11
C PHE A 35 -2.12 -8.02 33.65
N ALA A 36 -1.92 -7.56 34.88
CA ALA A 36 -0.64 -7.62 35.57
C ALA A 36 -0.42 -8.95 36.32
N ALA A 37 -1.43 -9.84 36.37
CA ALA A 37 -1.36 -11.07 37.14
C ALA A 37 -0.30 -12.06 36.58
N PRO A 38 0.35 -12.87 37.44
CA PRO A 38 1.42 -13.78 37.02
C PRO A 38 0.98 -14.94 36.11
N ASP A 39 -0.29 -15.33 36.16
CA ASP A 39 -0.83 -16.52 35.52
C ASP A 39 -1.43 -16.24 34.12
N THR A 40 -1.97 -15.05 33.94
CA THR A 40 -2.80 -14.67 32.78
C THR A 40 -2.29 -13.42 32.07
N GLY A 41 -1.35 -12.70 32.68
CA GLY A 41 -0.96 -11.35 32.31
C GLY A 41 0.42 -11.21 31.69
N THR A 42 0.99 -10.03 31.85
CA THR A 42 2.24 -9.59 31.23
C THR A 42 3.48 -9.78 32.12
N PHE A 43 3.32 -10.46 33.26
CA PHE A 43 4.41 -10.68 34.21
C PHE A 43 5.63 -11.33 33.53
N PRO A 44 6.87 -10.86 33.77
CA PRO A 44 7.30 -9.92 34.81
C PRO A 44 7.24 -8.43 34.41
N HIS A 45 6.78 -8.10 33.21
CA HIS A 45 6.72 -6.72 32.73
C HIS A 45 5.40 -6.03 33.11
N PRO A 46 5.42 -4.71 33.38
CA PRO A 46 4.20 -3.98 33.70
C PRO A 46 3.23 -3.99 32.51
N ALA A 47 1.96 -4.27 32.77
CA ALA A 47 0.92 -4.22 31.75
C ALA A 47 0.71 -2.78 31.26
N ILE A 48 0.60 -2.62 29.95
CA ILE A 48 0.38 -1.32 29.30
C ILE A 48 -1.13 -1.10 29.12
N HIS A 49 -1.63 0.04 29.56
CA HIS A 49 -2.99 0.50 29.27
C HIS A 49 -2.96 1.61 28.22
N LEU A 50 -3.54 1.34 27.05
CA LEU A 50 -3.64 2.30 25.95
C LEU A 50 -5.06 2.87 25.86
N THR A 51 -5.18 4.19 25.94
CA THR A 51 -6.46 4.88 25.68
C THR A 51 -6.44 5.50 24.29
N ILE A 52 -7.50 5.30 23.52
CA ILE A 52 -7.63 5.78 22.13
C ILE A 52 -8.95 6.55 22.01
N SER A 53 -8.89 7.83 21.63
CA SER A 53 -10.10 8.60 21.35
C SER A 53 -10.81 8.05 20.11
N THR A 54 -12.13 7.90 20.19
CA THR A 54 -12.98 7.50 19.07
C THR A 54 -14.04 8.56 18.75
N GLU A 55 -13.81 9.82 19.11
CA GLU A 55 -14.74 10.90 18.83
C GLU A 55 -14.78 11.23 17.32
N PRO A 56 -15.94 11.06 16.64
CA PRO A 56 -16.03 11.33 15.21
C PRO A 56 -15.72 12.80 14.88
N GLY A 57 -14.86 13.03 13.89
CA GLY A 57 -14.52 14.37 13.42
C GLY A 57 -13.42 15.08 14.22
N LYS A 58 -12.86 14.44 15.24
CA LYS A 58 -11.63 14.89 15.90
C LYS A 58 -10.45 13.99 15.56
N ASP A 59 -9.26 14.51 15.75
CA ASP A 59 -8.04 13.73 15.61
C ASP A 59 -7.98 12.61 16.65
N ILE A 60 -7.36 11.49 16.27
CA ILE A 60 -7.22 10.32 17.14
C ILE A 60 -6.13 10.62 18.17
N GLU A 61 -6.55 10.95 19.38
CA GLU A 61 -5.65 11.07 20.53
C GLU A 61 -5.36 9.69 21.14
N THR A 62 -4.09 9.44 21.44
CA THR A 62 -3.65 8.22 22.13
C THR A 62 -2.89 8.58 23.39
N ARG A 63 -3.12 7.87 24.49
CA ARG A 63 -2.35 8.01 25.74
C ARG A 63 -2.04 6.64 26.30
N CYS A 64 -0.79 6.47 26.72
CA CYS A 64 -0.26 5.21 27.23
C CYS A 64 0.04 5.32 28.72
N TYR A 65 -0.39 4.34 29.50
CA TYR A 65 -0.21 4.31 30.95
C TYR A 65 0.40 3.00 31.42
N ILE A 66 1.22 3.08 32.47
CA ILE A 66 1.64 1.94 33.28
C ILE A 66 1.09 2.11 34.70
N SER A 67 0.93 1.00 35.42
CA SER A 67 0.42 1.03 36.79
C SER A 67 1.51 0.81 37.82
N ALA A 68 1.45 1.58 38.90
CA ALA A 68 2.16 1.30 40.14
C ALA A 68 1.14 0.97 41.24
N PRO A 69 1.34 -0.11 42.03
CA PRO A 69 0.46 -0.41 43.15
C PRO A 69 0.59 0.70 44.20
N VAL A 70 -0.52 1.32 44.57
CA VAL A 70 -0.56 2.37 45.58
C VAL A 70 -1.65 2.02 46.59
N ALA A 71 -1.22 1.59 47.77
CA ALA A 71 -2.12 1.14 48.81
C ALA A 71 -1.61 1.56 50.19
N VAL A 72 -2.51 2.08 51.02
CA VAL A 72 -2.24 2.36 52.44
C VAL A 72 -2.42 1.08 53.29
N ASN A 73 -3.29 0.15 52.85
CA ASN A 73 -3.56 -1.14 53.50
C ASN A 73 -3.41 -2.29 52.50
N ALA A 74 -2.83 -3.42 52.93
CA ALA A 74 -2.55 -4.58 52.08
C ALA A 74 -3.80 -5.20 51.42
N GLU A 75 -4.96 -5.15 52.08
CA GLU A 75 -6.22 -5.70 51.54
C GLU A 75 -6.81 -4.86 50.40
N ARG A 76 -6.59 -3.55 50.38
CA ARG A 76 -7.06 -2.64 49.32
C ARG A 76 -6.04 -2.43 48.20
N ALA A 77 -4.87 -3.06 48.30
CA ALA A 77 -3.85 -2.96 47.27
C ALA A 77 -4.27 -3.55 45.92
N ALA A 78 -5.18 -4.52 45.94
CA ALA A 78 -5.74 -5.14 44.74
C ALA A 78 -6.80 -4.27 44.04
N GLU A 79 -7.28 -3.20 44.67
CA GLU A 79 -8.35 -2.33 44.13
C GLU A 79 -7.84 -0.91 43.78
N SER A 80 -6.60 -0.60 44.14
CA SER A 80 -6.02 0.74 44.00
C SER A 80 -4.66 0.66 43.31
N CYS A 81 -4.58 1.23 42.11
CA CYS A 81 -3.32 1.45 41.42
C CYS A 81 -3.25 2.88 40.87
N LEU A 82 -2.05 3.42 40.83
CA LEU A 82 -1.76 4.71 40.24
C LEU A 82 -1.33 4.51 38.80
N PHE A 83 -2.01 5.19 37.88
CA PHE A 83 -1.63 5.23 36.47
C PHE A 83 -0.62 6.35 36.23
N ILE A 84 0.52 5.99 35.64
CA ILE A 84 1.59 6.90 35.26
C ILE A 84 1.63 6.92 33.73
N GLN A 85 1.48 8.11 33.14
CA GLN A 85 1.55 8.26 31.70
C GLN A 85 2.98 8.08 31.21
N VAL A 86 3.17 7.26 30.17
CA VAL A 86 4.46 6.99 29.54
C VAL A 86 4.49 7.59 28.14
N PRO A 87 5.60 8.24 27.73
CA PRO A 87 5.76 8.69 26.36
C PRO A 87 5.67 7.52 25.38
N HIS A 88 4.83 7.66 24.35
CA HIS A 88 4.65 6.67 23.30
C HIS A 88 4.80 7.31 21.93
N LYS A 89 5.14 6.49 20.93
CA LYS A 89 5.21 6.87 19.53
C LYS A 89 4.47 5.83 18.70
N MET A 90 3.58 6.29 17.83
CA MET A 90 2.94 5.42 16.85
C MET A 90 3.95 5.10 15.75
N LEU A 91 4.25 3.82 15.59
CA LEU A 91 5.09 3.32 14.52
C LEU A 91 4.18 2.67 13.48
N TYR A 92 4.53 2.85 12.21
CA TYR A 92 3.82 2.28 11.08
C TYR A 92 4.82 1.43 10.29
N GLY A 93 4.41 0.25 9.84
CA GLY A 93 5.20 -0.48 8.85
C GLY A 93 5.12 0.19 7.48
N ASP A 94 6.12 -0.02 6.61
CA ASP A 94 6.13 0.61 5.27
C ASP A 94 4.92 0.20 4.41
N ALA A 95 4.53 -1.06 4.48
CA ALA A 95 3.34 -1.57 3.81
C ALA A 95 2.04 -0.98 4.38
N GLU A 96 1.96 -0.82 5.71
CA GLU A 96 0.80 -0.24 6.37
C GLU A 96 0.67 1.24 6.06
N LYS A 97 1.78 1.99 6.07
CA LYS A 97 1.82 3.40 5.72
C LYS A 97 1.27 3.63 4.31
N SER A 98 1.75 2.84 3.34
CA SER A 98 1.32 2.93 1.95
C SER A 98 -0.19 2.64 1.80
N ALA A 99 -0.70 1.64 2.52
CA ALA A 99 -2.13 1.33 2.53
C ALA A 99 -2.97 2.42 3.21
N LEU A 100 -2.52 2.93 4.35
CA LEU A 100 -3.18 4.00 5.09
C LEU A 100 -3.23 5.30 4.29
N GLU A 101 -2.16 5.62 3.57
CA GLU A 101 -2.09 6.79 2.68
C GLU A 101 -3.07 6.65 1.51
N ALA A 102 -3.15 5.47 0.89
CA ALA A 102 -4.15 5.20 -0.14
C ALA A 102 -5.58 5.37 0.40
N VAL A 103 -5.87 4.84 1.60
CA VAL A 103 -7.19 5.02 2.24
C VAL A 103 -7.44 6.48 2.60
N ALA A 104 -6.44 7.19 3.09
CA ALA A 104 -6.54 8.61 3.44
C ALA A 104 -6.82 9.47 2.20
N SER A 105 -6.26 9.14 1.04
CA SER A 105 -6.52 9.86 -0.21
C SER A 105 -7.99 9.78 -0.68
N ALA A 106 -8.72 8.76 -0.22
CA ALA A 106 -10.16 8.63 -0.50
C ALA A 106 -11.04 9.50 0.40
N ARG A 107 -10.50 10.10 1.48
CA ARG A 107 -11.24 10.87 2.48
C ARG A 107 -11.96 12.06 1.85
N ASP A 108 -11.25 12.81 1.02
CA ASP A 108 -11.70 14.10 0.49
C ASP A 108 -12.42 13.98 -0.87
N LEU A 109 -12.49 12.76 -1.42
CA LEU A 109 -13.20 12.45 -2.65
C LEU A 109 -14.67 12.11 -2.35
N GLU A 110 -15.60 12.73 -3.08
CA GLU A 110 -17.04 12.47 -2.95
C GLU A 110 -17.40 11.00 -3.23
N SER A 111 -16.67 10.35 -4.13
CA SER A 111 -16.82 8.93 -4.45
C SER A 111 -16.29 7.97 -3.38
N ARG A 112 -15.50 8.46 -2.40
CA ARG A 112 -14.78 7.68 -1.39
C ARG A 112 -14.00 6.49 -1.96
N SER A 113 -13.53 6.62 -3.20
CA SER A 113 -12.75 5.62 -3.89
C SER A 113 -11.39 6.21 -4.24
N ALA A 114 -10.33 5.52 -3.85
CA ALA A 114 -8.97 5.84 -4.26
C ALA A 114 -8.46 4.75 -5.22
N PRO A 115 -7.96 5.11 -6.42
CA PRO A 115 -7.25 4.17 -7.25
C PRO A 115 -5.95 3.76 -6.56
N LEU A 116 -5.58 2.48 -6.70
CA LEU A 116 -4.24 2.03 -6.34
C LEU A 116 -3.25 2.69 -7.32
N VAL A 117 -2.44 3.57 -6.77
CA VAL A 117 -1.43 4.34 -7.51
C VAL A 117 -0.31 3.39 -7.92
N SER A 118 0.21 3.56 -9.14
CA SER A 118 1.37 2.80 -9.59
C SER A 118 2.62 3.21 -8.80
N ASP A 119 3.61 2.31 -8.66
CA ASP A 119 4.84 2.60 -7.92
C ASP A 119 5.56 3.85 -8.45
N ILE A 120 5.51 4.10 -9.77
CA ILE A 120 6.13 5.27 -10.40
C ILE A 120 5.43 6.58 -10.01
N GLU A 121 4.10 6.58 -9.92
CA GLU A 121 3.34 7.75 -9.53
C GLU A 121 3.46 8.00 -8.01
N SER A 122 3.53 6.94 -7.21
CA SER A 122 3.85 7.03 -5.77
C SER A 122 5.24 7.64 -5.53
N LEU A 123 6.24 7.22 -6.32
CA LEU A 123 7.58 7.82 -6.31
C LEU A 123 7.53 9.30 -6.69
N GLY A 124 6.77 9.66 -7.73
CA GLY A 124 6.57 11.06 -8.13
C GLY A 124 6.02 11.93 -6.99
N ARG A 125 4.95 11.48 -6.34
CA ARG A 125 4.37 12.19 -5.18
C ARG A 125 5.34 12.31 -4.01
N SER A 126 6.12 11.26 -3.74
CA SER A 126 7.14 11.28 -2.69
C SER A 126 8.27 12.27 -2.99
N ILE A 127 8.65 12.41 -4.26
CA ILE A 127 9.63 13.40 -4.72
C ILE A 127 9.07 14.81 -4.54
N GLU A 128 7.84 15.08 -4.97
CA GLU A 128 7.18 16.38 -4.79
C GLU A 128 7.07 16.76 -3.31
N GLN A 129 6.68 15.81 -2.46
CA GLN A 129 6.63 16.02 -1.00
C GLN A 129 8.02 16.36 -0.45
N THR A 130 9.07 15.66 -0.90
CA THR A 130 10.44 15.92 -0.46
C THR A 130 10.92 17.31 -0.90
N ILE A 131 10.59 17.73 -2.12
CA ILE A 131 10.87 19.09 -2.62
C ILE A 131 10.18 20.12 -1.75
N GLY A 132 8.89 19.95 -1.45
CA GLY A 132 8.16 20.88 -0.58
C GLY A 132 8.71 20.95 0.86
N LEU A 133 9.22 19.83 1.39
CA LEU A 133 9.91 19.84 2.68
C LEU A 133 11.24 20.60 2.63
N LEU A 134 11.99 20.47 1.53
CA LEU A 134 13.23 21.23 1.31
C LEU A 134 12.96 22.72 1.17
N ASP A 135 11.92 23.10 0.43
CA ASP A 135 11.50 24.50 0.27
C ASP A 135 11.17 25.12 1.63
N ARG A 136 10.41 24.41 2.48
CA ARG A 136 10.08 24.85 3.83
C ARG A 136 11.31 25.02 4.73
N VAL A 137 12.29 24.12 4.61
CA VAL A 137 13.55 24.26 5.36
C VAL A 137 14.35 25.45 4.85
N SER A 138 14.40 25.65 3.54
CA SER A 138 15.06 26.80 2.90
C SER A 138 14.44 28.12 3.35
N GLU A 139 13.11 28.22 3.34
CA GLU A 139 12.36 29.38 3.83
C GLU A 139 12.67 29.68 5.29
N TRP A 140 12.68 28.67 6.17
CA TRP A 140 13.03 28.85 7.57
C TRP A 140 14.48 29.34 7.75
N VAL A 141 15.44 28.79 7.00
CA VAL A 141 16.84 29.25 7.07
C VAL A 141 16.97 30.70 6.60
N ASN A 142 16.26 31.10 5.55
CA ASN A 142 16.24 32.50 5.10
C ASN A 142 15.61 33.42 6.15
N GLY A 143 14.50 33.02 6.78
CA GLY A 143 13.88 33.80 7.87
C GLY A 143 14.79 33.98 9.09
N VAL A 144 15.63 33.00 9.41
CA VAL A 144 16.65 33.14 10.47
C VAL A 144 17.79 34.09 10.04
N LEU A 145 18.16 34.09 8.76
CA LEU A 145 19.18 35.01 8.22
C LEU A 145 18.69 36.46 8.15
N ASP A 146 17.40 36.65 7.88
CA ASP A 146 16.74 37.96 7.81
C ASP A 146 16.33 38.49 9.21
N GLU A 147 16.66 37.76 10.28
CA GLU A 147 16.32 38.05 11.69
C GLU A 147 14.80 38.05 12.01
N ASP A 148 13.98 37.45 11.15
CA ASP A 148 12.53 37.32 11.32
C ASP A 148 12.14 36.14 12.24
N GLU A 149 12.99 35.11 12.33
CA GLU A 149 12.75 33.87 13.10
C GLU A 149 13.85 33.59 14.14
N GLU A 150 13.49 32.98 15.28
CA GLU A 150 14.46 32.66 16.34
C GLU A 150 15.40 31.50 15.92
N PRO A 151 16.74 31.69 16.00
CA PRO A 151 17.69 30.66 15.63
C PRO A 151 17.68 29.48 16.61
N ASN A 152 17.58 28.26 16.07
CA ASN A 152 17.69 27.03 16.84
C ASN A 152 18.98 26.26 16.48
N ASN A 153 19.96 26.29 17.39
CA ASN A 153 21.27 25.65 17.19
C ASN A 153 21.20 24.13 17.05
N ALA A 154 20.27 23.46 17.76
CA ALA A 154 20.14 22.01 17.69
C ALA A 154 19.61 21.58 16.30
N LEU A 155 18.66 22.34 15.75
CA LEU A 155 18.13 22.12 14.41
C LEU A 155 19.19 22.38 13.34
N ALA A 156 19.95 23.48 13.46
CA ALA A 156 21.04 23.81 12.54
C ALA A 156 22.13 22.71 12.51
N GLN A 157 22.52 22.18 13.68
CA GLN A 157 23.49 21.09 13.76
C GLN A 157 22.94 19.80 13.11
N TYR A 158 21.65 19.52 13.28
CA TYR A 158 20.99 18.40 12.62
C TYR A 158 20.99 18.54 11.09
N LEU A 159 20.62 19.72 10.57
CA LEU A 159 20.63 20.02 9.13
C LEU A 159 22.04 19.91 8.54
N MET A 160 23.05 20.45 9.22
CA MET A 160 24.44 20.36 8.79
C MET A 160 24.92 18.90 8.74
N SER A 161 24.55 18.11 9.74
CA SER A 161 24.86 16.67 9.76
C SER A 161 24.18 15.96 8.60
N ALA A 162 22.88 16.22 8.36
CA ALA A 162 22.14 15.61 7.25
C ALA A 162 22.75 15.93 5.88
N LEU A 163 23.12 17.19 5.63
CA LEU A 163 23.78 17.61 4.38
C LEU A 163 25.18 17.01 4.22
N SER A 164 25.90 16.76 5.33
CA SER A 164 27.22 16.13 5.28
C SER A 164 27.20 14.66 4.88
N LEU A 165 26.04 13.98 5.03
CA LEU A 165 25.81 12.61 4.58
C LEU A 165 25.44 12.52 3.08
N ALA A 166 25.28 13.65 2.40
CA ALA A 166 24.92 13.65 0.98
C ALA A 166 26.01 12.93 0.15
N PRO A 167 25.65 11.92 -0.66
CA PRO A 167 26.59 11.21 -1.51
C PRO A 167 27.28 12.18 -2.47
N LYS A 168 28.60 12.29 -2.38
CA LYS A 168 29.42 13.05 -3.34
C LYS A 168 29.70 12.16 -4.55
N VAL A 169 28.68 11.93 -5.37
CA VAL A 169 28.82 11.16 -6.61
C VAL A 169 28.95 12.12 -7.76
N ASP A 170 29.88 11.84 -8.68
CA ASP A 170 30.04 12.63 -9.89
C ASP A 170 28.84 12.42 -10.83
N ALA A 171 28.35 13.51 -11.43
CA ALA A 171 27.16 13.47 -12.28
C ALA A 171 27.35 12.53 -13.49
N SER A 172 28.56 12.49 -14.05
CA SER A 172 28.88 11.62 -15.19
C SER A 172 28.80 10.14 -14.84
N GLN A 173 29.20 9.77 -13.62
CA GLN A 173 29.14 8.41 -13.12
C GLN A 173 27.70 7.96 -12.90
N ILE A 174 26.84 8.85 -12.35
CA ILE A 174 25.40 8.57 -12.19
C ILE A 174 24.76 8.30 -13.54
N GLU A 175 25.01 9.15 -14.54
CA GLU A 175 24.43 8.99 -15.87
C GLU A 175 24.87 7.68 -16.53
N HIS A 176 26.15 7.32 -16.43
CA HIS A 176 26.67 6.06 -16.91
C HIS A 176 25.98 4.86 -16.23
N ASP A 177 25.90 4.86 -14.90
CA ASP A 177 25.33 3.75 -14.15
C ASP A 177 23.81 3.62 -14.36
N PHE A 178 23.11 4.75 -14.50
CA PHE A 178 21.68 4.78 -14.83
C PHE A 178 21.40 4.24 -16.24
N ASN A 179 22.22 4.63 -17.22
CA ASN A 179 22.12 4.12 -18.59
C ASN A 179 22.37 2.61 -18.66
N ASN A 180 23.37 2.10 -17.97
CA ASN A 180 23.62 0.66 -17.89
C ASN A 180 22.45 -0.08 -17.22
N HIS A 181 21.93 0.46 -16.13
CA HIS A 181 20.76 -0.11 -15.47
C HIS A 181 19.52 -0.14 -16.38
N ILE A 182 19.26 0.93 -17.14
CA ILE A 182 18.17 0.97 -18.12
C ILE A 182 18.36 -0.11 -19.19
N GLN A 183 19.58 -0.29 -19.71
CA GLN A 183 19.87 -1.31 -20.71
C GLN A 183 19.55 -2.72 -20.18
N ASP A 184 19.97 -3.03 -18.95
CA ASP A 184 19.70 -4.32 -18.32
C ASP A 184 18.19 -4.55 -18.12
N VAL A 185 17.47 -3.54 -17.62
CA VAL A 185 16.01 -3.60 -17.43
C VAL A 185 15.28 -3.78 -18.76
N LEU A 186 15.68 -3.06 -19.82
CA LEU A 186 15.12 -3.22 -21.15
C LEU A 186 15.37 -4.61 -21.72
N MET A 187 16.56 -5.16 -21.52
CA MET A 187 16.88 -6.53 -21.95
C MET A 187 15.98 -7.55 -21.25
N VAL A 188 15.80 -7.46 -19.93
CA VAL A 188 14.92 -8.37 -19.17
C VAL A 188 13.45 -8.21 -19.60
N SER A 189 12.98 -6.98 -19.79
CA SER A 189 11.62 -6.70 -20.27
C SER A 189 11.38 -7.29 -21.67
N TYR A 190 12.34 -7.14 -22.58
CA TYR A 190 12.26 -7.70 -23.92
C TYR A 190 12.24 -9.24 -23.89
N LEU A 191 13.07 -9.86 -23.05
CA LEU A 191 13.06 -11.32 -22.85
C LEU A 191 11.71 -11.79 -22.30
N ALA A 192 11.17 -11.13 -21.29
CA ALA A 192 9.87 -11.46 -20.72
C ALA A 192 8.73 -11.34 -21.74
N ASN A 193 8.74 -10.29 -22.56
CA ASN A 193 7.78 -10.12 -23.65
C ASN A 193 7.94 -11.19 -24.74
N THR A 194 9.17 -11.59 -25.07
CA THR A 194 9.43 -12.69 -26.01
C THR A 194 8.92 -14.02 -25.49
N ILE A 195 9.11 -14.31 -24.20
CA ILE A 195 8.55 -15.52 -23.57
C ILE A 195 7.02 -15.46 -23.60
N ARG A 196 6.41 -14.30 -23.30
CA ARG A 196 4.96 -14.11 -23.35
C ARG A 196 4.39 -14.35 -24.75
N THR A 197 5.04 -13.82 -25.79
CA THR A 197 4.59 -14.04 -27.19
C THR A 197 4.77 -15.48 -27.63
N GLN A 198 5.85 -16.15 -27.21
CA GLN A 198 6.02 -17.59 -27.45
C GLN A 198 4.95 -18.43 -26.73
N ILE A 199 4.59 -18.07 -25.50
CA ILE A 199 3.49 -18.72 -24.77
C ILE A 199 2.16 -18.52 -25.52
N ASP A 200 1.81 -17.29 -25.93
CA ASP A 200 0.55 -17.02 -26.66
C ASP A 200 0.52 -17.77 -28.00
N LEU A 201 1.63 -17.79 -28.75
CA LEU A 201 1.75 -18.58 -29.98
C LEU A 201 1.58 -20.08 -29.72
N SER A 202 2.21 -20.61 -28.67
CA SER A 202 2.10 -22.03 -28.32
C SER A 202 0.65 -22.42 -27.97
N GLN A 203 -0.07 -21.56 -27.24
CA GLN A 203 -1.47 -21.77 -26.88
C GLN A 203 -2.37 -21.72 -28.11
N ARG A 204 -2.15 -20.76 -29.02
CA ARG A 204 -2.87 -20.67 -30.30
C ARG A 204 -2.62 -21.88 -31.20
N LEU A 205 -1.38 -22.38 -31.27
CA LEU A 205 -1.06 -23.59 -32.05
C LEU A 205 -1.67 -24.85 -31.44
N ALA A 206 -1.62 -24.99 -30.11
CA ALA A 206 -2.24 -26.12 -29.41
C ALA A 206 -3.76 -26.15 -29.63
N THR A 207 -4.43 -25.00 -29.56
CA THR A 207 -5.88 -24.87 -29.83
C THR A 207 -6.22 -25.03 -31.31
N ALA A 208 -5.39 -24.54 -32.23
CA ALA A 208 -5.58 -24.73 -33.66
C ALA A 208 -5.52 -26.22 -34.06
N ASN A 209 -4.60 -26.99 -33.47
CA ASN A 209 -4.52 -28.44 -33.69
C ASN A 209 -5.78 -29.19 -33.22
N LEU A 210 -6.41 -28.73 -32.12
CA LEU A 210 -7.68 -29.28 -31.64
C LEU A 210 -8.83 -28.98 -32.63
N VAL A 211 -8.91 -27.76 -33.17
CA VAL A 211 -9.93 -27.35 -34.16
C VAL A 211 -9.74 -28.04 -35.51
N SER A 212 -8.50 -28.37 -35.92
CA SER A 212 -8.26 -29.15 -37.13
C SER A 212 -8.67 -30.61 -36.99
N ASN A 213 -8.54 -31.22 -35.81
CA ASN A 213 -9.01 -32.59 -35.57
C ASN A 213 -10.55 -32.71 -35.62
N GLU A 214 -11.29 -31.71 -35.17
CA GLU A 214 -12.76 -31.70 -35.29
C GLU A 214 -13.26 -31.62 -36.75
N LYS A 215 -12.44 -31.11 -37.69
CA LYS A 215 -12.81 -31.03 -39.11
C LYS A 215 -12.59 -32.33 -39.88
N GLU A 216 -11.79 -33.27 -39.38
CA GLU A 216 -11.59 -34.58 -40.03
C GLU A 216 -12.68 -35.59 -39.67
N GLU A 217 -13.37 -35.47 -38.53
CA GLU A 217 -14.49 -36.36 -38.16
C GLU A 217 -15.81 -36.05 -38.89
N GLY A 218 -15.92 -34.94 -39.62
CA GLY A 218 -17.16 -34.49 -40.28
C GLY A 218 -17.34 -34.87 -41.76
N LYS A 219 -16.44 -35.68 -42.36
CA LYS A 219 -16.48 -36.02 -43.79
C LYS A 219 -16.40 -37.53 -44.04
N GLY A 220 -17.42 -38.25 -43.59
CA GLY A 220 -17.64 -39.64 -43.95
C GLY A 220 -19.12 -40.00 -43.84
N ASP A 221 -19.89 -39.75 -44.90
CA ASP A 221 -20.61 -40.78 -45.65
C ASP A 221 -21.75 -40.14 -46.45
N GLY A 222 -21.82 -40.49 -47.73
CA GLY A 222 -22.78 -39.96 -48.67
C GLY A 222 -23.30 -41.08 -49.55
N GLU A 223 -24.47 -41.63 -49.22
CA GLU A 223 -25.29 -42.33 -50.21
C GLU A 223 -26.81 -42.23 -49.93
N LYS A 224 -27.51 -41.71 -50.95
CA LYS A 224 -28.88 -42.00 -51.44
C LYS A 224 -30.11 -41.89 -50.53
N GLY A 225 -31.03 -41.02 -50.98
CA GLY A 225 -32.42 -41.44 -51.25
C GLY A 225 -33.52 -40.42 -50.93
N GLY A 226 -34.38 -40.13 -51.91
CA GLY A 226 -35.80 -39.90 -51.64
C GLY A 226 -36.37 -38.48 -51.78
N GLN A 227 -36.80 -38.17 -53.00
CA GLN A 227 -37.74 -37.13 -53.43
C GLN A 227 -38.97 -36.90 -52.52
N ARG A 228 -39.33 -35.63 -52.24
CA ARG A 228 -40.71 -35.05 -52.35
C ARG A 228 -40.81 -33.59 -51.85
N GLY A 229 -41.36 -32.73 -52.70
CA GLY A 229 -42.49 -31.85 -52.32
C GLY A 229 -42.24 -30.39 -51.94
N ASN A 230 -42.64 -29.50 -52.88
CA ASN A 230 -43.30 -28.20 -52.69
C ASN A 230 -42.57 -26.95 -52.12
N LYS A 231 -42.31 -26.01 -53.06
CA LYS A 231 -42.99 -24.70 -53.26
C LYS A 231 -43.08 -23.68 -52.10
N ARG A 232 -42.75 -22.42 -52.47
CA ARG A 232 -42.81 -21.10 -51.76
C ARG A 232 -41.52 -20.76 -51.01
N GLY A 233 -40.85 -19.63 -51.19
CA GLY A 233 -41.11 -18.42 -51.96
C GLY A 233 -40.49 -17.22 -51.22
N GLY A 234 -39.71 -16.39 -51.92
CA GLY A 234 -39.61 -14.95 -51.63
C GLY A 234 -38.33 -14.41 -50.97
N ARG A 235 -37.68 -13.49 -51.71
CA ARG A 235 -36.94 -12.26 -51.30
C ARG A 235 -35.77 -12.40 -50.31
N GLY A 236 -34.59 -11.81 -50.51
CA GLY A 236 -34.14 -10.77 -51.45
C GLY A 236 -33.09 -9.87 -50.75
N GLY A 237 -32.00 -9.55 -51.46
CA GLY A 237 -31.02 -8.48 -51.14
C GLY A 237 -30.07 -8.77 -49.97
N GLY A 238 -28.80 -8.37 -49.94
CA GLY A 238 -28.03 -7.49 -50.81
C GLY A 238 -26.70 -7.18 -50.11
N ARG A 239 -25.62 -7.82 -50.60
CA ARG A 239 -24.23 -7.38 -50.71
C ARG A 239 -23.86 -5.99 -50.10
N SER A 240 -22.92 -5.97 -49.13
CA SER A 240 -21.74 -5.09 -49.18
C SER A 240 -20.76 -5.41 -48.04
N GLY A 241 -19.51 -5.73 -48.40
CA GLY A 241 -18.39 -5.91 -47.48
C GLY A 241 -17.64 -4.59 -47.30
N GLY A 242 -17.29 -4.26 -46.05
CA GLY A 242 -16.43 -3.13 -45.72
C GLY A 242 -15.11 -3.62 -45.12
N GLN A 243 -14.04 -3.51 -45.89
CA GLN A 243 -12.66 -3.57 -45.40
C GLN A 243 -12.30 -2.23 -44.76
N GLN A 244 -11.88 -2.25 -43.50
CA GLN A 244 -11.31 -1.11 -42.79
C GLN A 244 -9.83 -0.97 -43.17
N ARG A 245 -9.46 0.21 -43.70
CA ARG A 245 -8.08 0.61 -44.03
C ARG A 245 -7.40 1.22 -42.81
N GLU A 246 -6.11 0.92 -42.64
CA GLU A 246 -5.20 1.53 -41.67
C GLU A 246 -4.93 3.02 -41.97
N PRO A 247 -4.53 3.85 -40.97
CA PRO A 247 -4.26 5.27 -41.15
C PRO A 247 -2.83 5.52 -41.68
N ARG A 248 -2.70 6.43 -42.66
CA ARG A 248 -1.41 6.97 -43.11
C ARG A 248 -1.05 8.24 -42.33
N GLU A 249 0.22 8.33 -41.93
CA GLU A 249 0.83 9.53 -41.32
C GLU A 249 0.97 10.70 -42.32
N PRO A 250 1.02 11.97 -41.85
CA PRO A 250 1.16 13.15 -42.71
C PRO A 250 2.64 13.46 -43.00
N ARG A 251 2.95 13.79 -44.26
CA ARG A 251 4.25 14.36 -44.66
C ARG A 251 4.29 15.87 -44.39
N GLU A 252 5.42 16.35 -43.87
CA GLU A 252 5.75 17.77 -43.73
C GLU A 252 5.93 18.47 -45.09
N PRO A 253 5.64 19.78 -45.19
CA PRO A 253 5.95 20.58 -46.36
C PRO A 253 7.32 21.28 -46.22
N THR A 254 8.17 21.11 -47.23
CA THR A 254 9.32 21.97 -47.51
C THR A 254 8.87 23.29 -48.14
N GLU A 255 9.18 24.40 -47.47
CA GLU A 255 9.65 25.67 -48.04
C GLU A 255 10.70 26.28 -47.10
#